data_AF-A0A923WKH3-F1
#
_entry.id   AF-A0A923WKH3-F1
#
_cell.length_a   1.000
_cell.length_b   1.000
_cell.length_c   1.000
_cell.angle_alpha   90.00
_cell.angle_beta   90.00
_cell.angle_gamma   90.00
#
_symmetry.space_group_name_H-M   'P 1'
#
loop_
_entity.id
_entity.type
_entity.pdbx_description
1 polymer ?
#
loop_
_entity_poly.entity_id
_entity_poly.type
_entity_poly.pdbx_seq_one_letter_code
_entity_poly.pdbx_strand_id
1 'polypeptide(L)'
;MSTKSFFSQTLFLKGLTNYYIKSDFNVTINLADVEKLYPLNGKILKGEFSADLKAEGIYNKEKHQFPALDASVRLINGYVKTPDYPEPLENIHFIANARNKDGKPEDTRVTIEQFSYLLEGEPFSVNGYIEDFIKMKYDVKIKGVIDLEKLTKIYPLQGTQVKGVIDSDIEARGSIADLENGNYAKTSCSGTIEIEKLQYTSESLPSTITVSDALFRLSPSKVTMERFKGTLGKSDVSLTGDLTNYMYFVTSNNDVIKGDLVLTSDTLDLTEWIDATKPAAIGTTNTGTTTPSSTSTVWEVPKNVDFVFDSDLNTVLYEDVRINQMKGEITIKDGIMSLYETGFNTLDASFGVTGHYDTRDMKHPKFDCKLNINELDINKAYREVRLVRKLAPASGDTYGRVTVDYQIAGEVNSDGTAKMETLVGGGKVSIANAKINGMKMFDEISKSSKKQDVKDPHLKDFSITTTIHDNKLFVEPFELKVNGLNADIEGFNDINGGTVNYIVKIELIPIDKIRIPFHVTGTYDNPKVTMGKGKGDN
;
A
#
# COMPACT_ATOMS: atom_id res chain seq x y z
N MET A 1 24.67 33.82 -41.52
CA MET A 1 24.58 35.24 -41.08
C MET A 1 24.52 35.20 -39.57
N SER A 2 25.41 35.92 -38.85
CA SER A 2 25.38 35.95 -37.39
C SER A 2 24.17 36.76 -36.93
N THR A 3 23.20 36.12 -36.29
CA THR A 3 22.09 36.80 -35.61
C THR A 3 22.68 37.68 -34.51
N LYS A 4 22.44 39.00 -34.57
CA LYS A 4 22.95 39.95 -33.56
C LYS A 4 22.09 39.81 -32.31
N SER A 5 22.75 39.58 -31.17
CA SER A 5 22.07 39.56 -29.87
C SER A 5 21.52 40.96 -29.53
N PHE A 6 20.25 41.05 -29.15
CA PHE A 6 19.48 42.27 -28.86
C PHE A 6 18.63 42.08 -27.60
N PHE A 7 18.49 43.15 -26.81
CA PHE A 7 17.69 43.18 -25.60
C PHE A 7 17.02 44.55 -25.46
N SER A 8 15.71 44.55 -25.20
CA SER A 8 14.91 45.74 -24.88
C SER A 8 13.87 45.40 -23.82
N GLN A 9 13.76 46.24 -22.79
CA GLN A 9 12.79 46.07 -21.71
C GLN A 9 12.23 47.42 -21.28
N THR A 10 10.91 47.50 -21.13
CA THR A 10 10.21 48.56 -20.41
C THR A 10 9.34 47.90 -19.35
N LEU A 11 9.51 48.28 -18.07
CA LEU A 11 8.69 47.78 -16.97
C LEU A 11 8.15 48.96 -16.15
N PHE A 12 6.84 48.98 -15.97
CA PHE A 12 6.12 49.91 -15.11
C PHE A 12 5.31 49.13 -14.08
N LEU A 13 5.54 49.45 -12.81
CA LEU A 13 4.83 48.88 -11.66
C LEU A 13 4.21 50.00 -10.84
N LYS A 14 2.92 49.87 -10.49
CA LYS A 14 2.21 50.85 -9.66
C LYS A 14 1.37 50.18 -8.59
N GLY A 15 1.59 50.59 -7.33
CA GLY A 15 0.88 50.09 -6.14
C GLY A 15 1.72 49.11 -5.31
N LEU A 16 1.38 48.98 -4.02
CA LEU A 16 2.03 48.02 -3.09
C LEU A 16 1.17 46.77 -2.86
N THR A 17 -0.13 46.87 -3.14
CA THR A 17 -1.12 45.78 -3.12
C THR A 17 -1.91 45.85 -4.42
N ASN A 18 -2.17 44.70 -5.06
CA ASN A 18 -2.83 44.62 -6.38
C ASN A 18 -2.16 45.49 -7.44
N TYR A 19 -0.85 45.34 -7.60
CA TYR A 19 -0.06 46.24 -8.43
C TYR A 19 -0.43 46.11 -9.91
N TYR A 20 -0.52 47.26 -10.55
CA TYR A 20 -0.66 47.36 -12.00
C TYR A 20 0.71 47.14 -12.64
N ILE A 21 0.76 46.21 -13.59
CA ILE A 21 1.93 45.84 -14.37
C ILE A 21 1.72 46.32 -15.79
N LYS A 22 2.72 47.00 -16.35
CA LYS A 22 2.85 47.19 -17.79
C LYS A 22 4.28 46.85 -18.19
N SER A 23 4.45 45.86 -19.05
CA SER A 23 5.73 45.31 -19.46
C SER A 23 5.75 45.13 -20.98
N ASP A 24 6.84 45.55 -21.61
CA ASP A 24 7.19 45.22 -22.98
C ASP A 24 8.64 44.75 -22.97
N PHE A 25 8.85 43.47 -23.29
CA PHE A 25 10.13 42.78 -23.18
C PHE A 25 10.41 42.05 -24.49
N ASN A 26 11.57 42.34 -25.08
CA ASN A 26 12.02 41.75 -26.33
C ASN A 26 13.48 41.34 -26.20
N VAL A 27 13.77 40.08 -26.49
CA VAL A 27 15.12 39.54 -26.44
C VAL A 27 15.37 38.62 -27.63
N THR A 28 16.57 38.70 -28.19
CA THR A 28 17.09 37.74 -29.16
C THR A 28 18.55 37.52 -28.81
N ILE A 29 18.96 36.29 -28.55
CA ILE A 29 20.32 35.95 -28.11
C ILE A 29 20.78 34.73 -28.89
N ASN A 30 22.00 34.78 -29.41
CA ASN A 30 22.71 33.57 -29.80
C ASN A 30 23.29 32.94 -28.53
N LEU A 31 22.84 31.73 -28.15
CA LEU A 31 23.25 31.09 -26.89
C LEU A 31 24.77 30.83 -26.82
N ALA A 32 25.47 30.76 -27.96
CA ALA A 32 26.93 30.66 -28.00
C ALA A 32 27.63 31.93 -27.46
N ASP A 33 26.93 33.06 -27.39
CA ASP A 33 27.45 34.29 -26.80
C ASP A 33 27.32 34.32 -25.26
N VAL A 34 26.51 33.43 -24.66
CA VAL A 34 26.26 33.44 -23.20
C VAL A 34 27.54 33.20 -22.41
N GLU A 35 28.42 32.32 -22.89
CA GLU A 35 29.71 32.05 -22.24
C GLU A 35 30.61 33.30 -22.16
N LYS A 36 30.45 34.26 -23.09
CA LYS A 36 31.17 35.55 -23.06
C LYS A 36 30.67 36.46 -21.93
N LEU A 37 29.44 36.24 -21.46
CA LEU A 37 28.79 37.04 -20.42
C LEU A 37 28.89 36.39 -19.04
N TYR A 38 28.82 35.06 -18.98
CA TYR A 38 28.84 34.30 -17.74
C TYR A 38 29.60 32.97 -17.93
N PRO A 39 30.63 32.66 -17.10
CA PRO A 39 31.36 31.41 -17.22
C PRO A 39 30.44 30.19 -17.04
N LEU A 40 30.43 29.30 -18.03
CA LEU A 40 29.54 28.12 -18.04
C LEU A 40 30.22 26.85 -17.48
N ASN A 41 31.39 26.97 -16.86
CA ASN A 41 32.14 25.85 -16.24
C ASN A 41 32.27 24.63 -17.17
N GLY A 42 32.63 24.85 -18.44
CA GLY A 42 32.83 23.79 -19.43
C GLY A 42 31.55 23.30 -20.14
N LYS A 43 30.37 23.86 -19.83
CA LYS A 43 29.14 23.59 -20.58
C LYS A 43 29.13 24.40 -21.88
N ILE A 44 28.70 23.77 -22.97
CA ILE A 44 28.54 24.41 -24.28
C ILE A 44 27.06 24.58 -24.56
N LEU A 45 26.66 25.83 -24.84
CA LEU A 45 25.31 26.19 -25.26
C LEU A 45 25.36 26.81 -26.66
N LYS A 46 24.47 26.38 -27.56
CA LYS A 46 24.26 27.01 -28.87
C LYS A 46 22.78 27.06 -29.19
N GLY A 47 22.43 27.85 -30.20
CA GLY A 47 21.06 28.01 -30.68
C GLY A 47 20.62 29.46 -30.70
N GLU A 48 19.55 29.72 -31.42
CA GLU A 48 18.94 31.04 -31.52
C GLU A 48 17.75 31.10 -30.57
N PHE A 49 17.90 31.87 -29.48
CA PHE A 49 16.85 32.11 -28.52
C PHE A 49 16.21 33.47 -28.77
N SER A 50 14.89 33.54 -28.79
CA SER A 50 14.15 34.80 -28.80
C SER A 50 12.91 34.73 -27.92
N ALA A 51 12.58 35.82 -27.25
CA ALA A 51 11.31 35.97 -26.57
C ALA A 51 10.76 37.40 -26.75
N ASP A 52 9.45 37.49 -26.95
CA ASP A 52 8.66 38.73 -26.97
C ASP A 52 7.58 38.56 -25.90
N LEU A 53 7.46 39.50 -24.97
CA LEU A 53 6.46 39.49 -23.92
C LEU A 53 5.89 40.89 -23.73
N LYS A 54 4.58 40.99 -23.87
CA LYS A 54 3.78 42.16 -23.52
C LYS A 54 2.79 41.77 -22.44
N ALA A 55 2.82 42.49 -21.33
CA ALA A 55 1.86 42.29 -20.25
C ALA A 55 1.30 43.63 -19.80
N GLU A 56 -0.02 43.74 -19.62
CA GLU A 56 -0.65 44.97 -19.15
C GLU A 56 -1.91 44.67 -18.33
N GLY A 57 -1.97 45.16 -17.08
CA GLY A 57 -3.14 45.01 -16.22
C GLY A 57 -2.81 44.85 -14.74
N ILE A 58 -3.85 44.59 -13.95
CA ILE A 58 -3.73 44.40 -12.50
C ILE A 58 -3.40 42.94 -12.21
N TYR A 59 -2.38 42.71 -11.40
CA TYR A 59 -2.16 41.39 -10.81
C TYR A 59 -2.76 41.34 -9.41
N ASN A 60 -3.72 40.43 -9.19
CA ASN A 60 -4.32 40.19 -7.89
C ASN A 60 -4.48 38.67 -7.66
N LYS A 61 -3.63 38.13 -6.78
CA LYS A 61 -3.62 36.71 -6.43
C LYS A 61 -4.92 36.25 -5.75
N GLU A 62 -5.49 37.06 -4.85
CA GLU A 62 -6.71 36.70 -4.10
C GLU A 62 -7.96 36.65 -4.99
N LYS A 63 -7.98 37.47 -6.05
CA LYS A 63 -9.09 37.53 -7.01
C LYS A 63 -8.83 36.72 -8.29
N HIS A 64 -7.76 35.94 -8.34
CA HIS A 64 -7.33 35.20 -9.53
C HIS A 64 -7.27 36.07 -10.81
N GLN A 65 -6.89 37.34 -10.65
CA GLN A 65 -6.82 38.30 -11.75
C GLN A 65 -5.37 38.44 -12.20
N PHE A 66 -5.13 38.30 -13.50
CA PHE A 66 -3.82 38.44 -14.12
C PHE A 66 -3.82 39.61 -15.11
N PRO A 67 -2.65 40.21 -15.42
CA PRO A 67 -2.54 41.13 -16.55
C PRO A 67 -2.94 40.44 -17.87
N ALA A 68 -3.45 41.21 -18.82
CA ALA A 68 -3.45 40.75 -20.21
C ALA A 68 -2.00 40.43 -20.61
N LEU A 69 -1.81 39.39 -21.40
CA LEU A 69 -0.53 38.81 -21.75
C LEU A 69 -0.51 38.45 -23.24
N ASP A 70 0.54 38.81 -23.93
CA ASP A 70 0.92 38.24 -25.22
C ASP A 70 2.41 37.93 -25.15
N ALA A 71 2.76 36.65 -25.15
CA ALA A 71 4.12 36.20 -25.02
C ALA A 71 4.43 35.12 -26.04
N SER A 72 5.61 35.21 -26.64
CA SER A 72 6.18 34.19 -27.52
C SER A 72 7.60 33.87 -27.09
N VAL A 73 7.95 32.59 -27.12
CA VAL A 73 9.31 32.09 -26.85
C VAL A 73 9.69 31.15 -27.97
N ARG A 74 10.90 31.33 -28.51
CA ARG A 74 11.46 30.49 -29.56
C ARG A 74 12.90 30.13 -29.23
N LEU A 75 13.23 28.85 -29.32
CA LEU A 75 14.59 28.33 -29.38
C LEU A 75 14.68 27.49 -30.65
N ILE A 76 15.62 27.83 -31.53
CA ILE A 76 15.85 27.10 -32.79
C ILE A 76 17.28 26.58 -32.81
N ASN A 77 17.44 25.31 -33.20
CA ASN A 77 18.73 24.62 -33.27
C ASN A 77 19.51 24.71 -31.95
N GLY A 78 18.80 24.57 -30.84
CA GLY A 78 19.41 24.53 -29.53
C GLY A 78 20.33 23.32 -29.37
N TYR A 79 21.42 23.52 -28.63
CA TYR A 79 22.45 22.52 -28.38
C TYR A 79 22.96 22.67 -26.96
N VAL A 80 23.00 21.57 -26.20
CA VAL A 80 23.54 21.54 -24.84
C VAL A 80 24.54 20.40 -24.73
N LYS A 81 25.74 20.70 -24.26
CA LYS A 81 26.76 19.69 -23.90
C LYS A 81 27.34 20.00 -22.54
N THR A 82 27.44 19.00 -21.67
CA THR A 82 28.01 19.12 -20.33
C THR A 82 29.33 18.36 -20.23
N PRO A 83 30.23 18.71 -19.29
CA PRO A 83 31.45 17.94 -19.08
C PRO A 83 31.19 16.51 -18.61
N ASP A 84 30.15 16.33 -17.79
CA ASP A 84 29.80 15.05 -17.16
C ASP A 84 29.12 14.06 -18.12
N TYR A 85 28.64 14.55 -19.27
CA TYR A 85 28.06 13.75 -20.33
C TYR A 85 28.47 14.27 -21.72
N PRO A 86 29.42 13.60 -22.39
CA PRO A 86 30.05 14.14 -23.60
C PRO A 86 29.12 14.15 -24.81
N GLU A 87 28.05 13.34 -24.81
CA GLU A 87 27.06 13.31 -25.88
C GLU A 87 26.10 14.49 -25.73
N PRO A 88 25.91 15.29 -26.79
CA PRO A 88 25.09 16.48 -26.69
C PRO A 88 23.59 16.17 -26.80
N LEU A 89 22.80 17.05 -26.19
CA LEU A 89 21.40 17.24 -26.55
C LEU A 89 21.36 18.20 -27.74
N GLU A 90 20.87 17.73 -28.89
CA GLU A 90 20.93 18.44 -30.17
C GLU A 90 19.55 18.77 -30.71
N ASN A 91 19.51 19.60 -31.75
CA ASN A 91 18.30 19.95 -32.50
C ASN A 91 17.12 20.32 -31.58
N ILE A 92 17.42 21.05 -30.50
CA ILE A 92 16.40 21.48 -29.57
C ILE A 92 15.60 22.59 -30.25
N HIS A 93 14.33 22.32 -30.50
CA HIS A 93 13.37 23.28 -30.98
C HIS A 93 12.31 23.49 -29.90
N PHE A 94 12.08 24.72 -29.50
CA PHE A 94 11.00 25.07 -28.57
C PHE A 94 10.31 26.32 -29.09
N ILE A 95 9.07 26.20 -29.53
CA ILE A 95 8.24 27.29 -30.04
C ILE A 95 6.95 27.25 -29.23
N ALA A 96 6.75 28.28 -28.41
CA ALA A 96 5.60 28.39 -27.54
C ALA A 96 5.05 29.81 -27.50
N ASN A 97 3.74 29.91 -27.32
CA ASN A 97 3.03 31.18 -27.22
C ASN A 97 2.05 31.13 -26.04
N ALA A 98 1.92 32.22 -25.30
CA ALA A 98 0.93 32.39 -24.23
C ALA A 98 0.14 33.67 -24.48
N ARG A 99 -1.19 33.59 -24.45
CA ARG A 99 -2.09 34.72 -24.70
C ARG A 99 -3.21 34.79 -23.68
N ASN A 100 -3.49 35.99 -23.21
CA ASN A 100 -4.64 36.36 -22.39
C ASN A 100 -5.00 37.81 -22.76
N LYS A 101 -6.21 38.07 -23.25
CA LYS A 101 -6.55 39.40 -23.79
C LYS A 101 -7.11 40.39 -22.77
N ASP A 102 -7.68 39.90 -21.68
CA ASP A 102 -8.53 40.69 -20.79
C ASP A 102 -8.26 40.46 -19.29
N GLY A 103 -7.25 39.63 -18.99
CA GLY A 103 -6.82 39.27 -17.65
C GLY A 103 -7.62 38.13 -17.01
N LYS A 104 -8.60 37.54 -17.71
CA LYS A 104 -9.43 36.47 -17.17
C LYS A 104 -8.81 35.08 -17.40
N PRO A 105 -8.78 34.18 -16.40
CA PRO A 105 -8.22 32.84 -16.55
C PRO A 105 -8.87 32.01 -17.67
N GLU A 106 -10.20 32.11 -17.84
CA GLU A 106 -10.96 31.41 -18.89
C GLU A 106 -10.57 31.82 -20.33
N ASP A 107 -9.99 33.01 -20.51
CA ASP A 107 -9.53 33.54 -21.79
C ASP A 107 -8.00 33.37 -21.98
N THR A 108 -7.37 32.59 -21.10
CA THR A 108 -5.94 32.24 -21.18
C THR A 108 -5.73 31.04 -22.10
N ARG A 109 -4.73 31.12 -22.98
CA ARG A 109 -4.25 30.01 -23.80
C ARG A 109 -2.73 29.96 -23.83
N VAL A 110 -2.17 28.80 -23.55
CA VAL A 110 -0.76 28.47 -23.74
C VAL A 110 -0.67 27.40 -24.82
N THR A 111 0.15 27.63 -25.83
CA THR A 111 0.34 26.71 -26.97
C THR A 111 1.83 26.39 -27.09
N ILE A 112 2.16 25.11 -27.10
CA ILE A 112 3.48 24.58 -27.49
C ILE A 112 3.31 24.12 -28.94
N GLU A 113 3.72 24.97 -29.89
CA GLU A 113 3.64 24.64 -31.31
C GLU A 113 4.60 23.50 -31.65
N GLN A 114 5.79 23.53 -31.05
CA GLN A 114 6.79 22.50 -31.18
C GLN A 114 7.72 22.53 -29.98
N PHE A 115 7.82 21.42 -29.27
CA PHE A 115 8.97 21.09 -28.44
C PHE A 115 9.57 19.82 -29.01
N SER A 116 10.84 19.83 -29.39
CA SER A 116 11.53 18.62 -29.83
C SER A 116 13.02 18.68 -29.55
N TYR A 117 13.64 17.52 -29.38
CA TYR A 117 15.10 17.38 -29.29
C TYR A 117 15.55 16.05 -29.87
N LEU A 118 16.86 15.93 -30.08
CA LEU A 118 17.55 14.69 -30.44
C LEU A 118 18.61 14.39 -29.38
N LEU A 119 18.59 13.18 -28.82
CA LEU A 119 19.60 12.71 -27.87
C LEU A 119 20.18 11.40 -28.38
N GLU A 120 21.47 11.39 -28.77
CA GLU A 120 22.13 10.21 -29.38
C GLU A 120 21.36 9.60 -30.57
N GLY A 121 20.64 10.42 -31.33
CA GLY A 121 19.83 9.97 -32.47
C GLY A 121 18.38 9.59 -32.12
N GLU A 122 18.00 9.55 -30.85
CA GLU A 122 16.63 9.29 -30.41
C GLU A 122 15.81 10.59 -30.40
N PRO A 123 14.73 10.70 -31.19
CA PRO A 123 13.90 11.89 -31.25
C PRO A 123 12.85 11.89 -30.14
N PHE A 124 12.62 13.06 -29.56
CA PHE A 124 11.48 13.33 -28.68
C PHE A 124 10.72 14.56 -29.15
N SER A 125 9.40 14.54 -29.05
CA SER A 125 8.54 15.65 -29.45
C SER A 125 7.28 15.79 -28.61
N VAL A 126 6.88 17.04 -28.38
CA VAL A 126 5.61 17.43 -27.77
C VAL A 126 5.03 18.60 -28.55
N ASN A 127 3.75 18.55 -28.84
CA ASN A 127 3.00 19.70 -29.35
C ASN A 127 1.59 19.70 -28.77
N GLY A 128 1.02 20.89 -28.60
CA GLY A 128 -0.32 20.99 -28.04
C GLY A 128 -0.65 22.35 -27.46
N TYR A 129 -1.78 22.42 -26.76
CA TYR A 129 -2.18 23.60 -26.02
C TYR A 129 -2.95 23.25 -24.75
N ILE A 130 -2.95 24.20 -23.82
CA ILE A 130 -3.90 24.28 -22.72
C ILE A 130 -4.58 25.65 -22.83
N GLU A 131 -5.91 25.68 -22.75
CA GLU A 131 -6.69 26.91 -22.75
C GLU A 131 -7.82 26.83 -21.71
N ASP A 132 -8.46 27.97 -21.44
CA ASP A 132 -9.56 28.06 -20.49
C ASP A 132 -9.12 27.54 -19.12
N PHE A 133 -8.30 28.31 -18.39
CA PHE A 133 -7.65 27.86 -17.14
C PHE A 133 -8.65 27.65 -15.97
N ILE A 134 -9.95 27.81 -16.24
CA ILE A 134 -11.02 27.39 -15.36
C ILE A 134 -11.42 25.94 -15.65
N LYS A 135 -11.60 25.57 -16.93
CA LYS A 135 -11.95 24.18 -17.32
C LYS A 135 -10.74 23.30 -17.64
N MET A 136 -9.59 23.92 -17.84
CA MET A 136 -8.32 23.34 -18.29
C MET A 136 -8.51 22.47 -19.53
N LYS A 137 -8.93 23.08 -20.64
CA LYS A 137 -9.06 22.39 -21.93
C LYS A 137 -7.68 22.12 -22.50
N TYR A 138 -7.44 20.90 -22.99
CA TYR A 138 -6.16 20.49 -23.53
C TYR A 138 -6.31 19.75 -24.87
N ASP A 139 -5.28 19.82 -25.70
CA ASP A 139 -5.04 18.98 -26.87
C ASP A 139 -3.52 18.83 -26.97
N VAL A 140 -3.00 17.63 -26.70
CA VAL A 140 -1.57 17.36 -26.52
C VAL A 140 -1.20 16.07 -27.24
N LYS A 141 -0.06 16.11 -27.94
CA LYS A 141 0.61 14.95 -28.52
C LYS A 141 2.01 14.85 -27.95
N ILE A 142 2.41 13.66 -27.53
CA ILE A 142 3.73 13.33 -27.00
C ILE A 142 4.22 12.11 -27.77
N LYS A 143 5.42 12.20 -28.35
CA LYS A 143 6.03 11.07 -29.06
C LYS A 143 7.53 11.04 -28.87
N GLY A 144 8.07 9.91 -28.45
CA GLY A 144 9.50 9.63 -28.47
C GLY A 144 10.00 8.80 -27.30
N VAL A 145 11.30 8.52 -27.35
CA VAL A 145 12.03 7.70 -26.38
C VAL A 145 12.82 8.61 -25.45
N ILE A 146 12.68 8.40 -24.14
CA ILE A 146 13.41 9.11 -23.09
C ILE A 146 14.30 8.10 -22.36
N ASP A 147 15.61 8.27 -22.46
CA ASP A 147 16.56 7.58 -21.60
C ASP A 147 16.84 8.44 -20.36
N LEU A 148 16.35 7.98 -19.21
CA LEU A 148 16.42 8.70 -17.94
C LEU A 148 17.83 8.74 -17.37
N GLU A 149 18.67 7.73 -17.66
CA GLU A 149 20.07 7.74 -17.22
C GLU A 149 20.88 8.78 -17.99
N LYS A 150 20.61 8.94 -19.29
CA LYS A 150 21.25 9.99 -20.10
C LYS A 150 20.74 11.38 -19.71
N LEU A 151 19.43 11.54 -19.58
CA LEU A 151 18.80 12.82 -19.25
C LEU A 151 19.26 13.35 -17.89
N THR A 152 19.37 12.50 -16.88
CA THR A 152 19.81 12.91 -15.53
C THR A 152 21.30 13.24 -15.44
N LYS A 153 22.14 12.78 -16.38
CA LYS A 153 23.53 13.26 -16.47
C LYS A 153 23.63 14.66 -17.06
N ILE A 154 22.68 15.04 -17.93
CA ILE A 154 22.58 16.41 -18.46
C ILE A 154 21.98 17.34 -17.40
N TYR A 155 20.95 16.86 -16.69
CA TYR A 155 20.26 17.60 -15.63
C TYR A 155 20.10 16.74 -14.37
N PRO A 156 21.08 16.77 -13.44
CA PRO A 156 21.05 15.96 -12.23
C PRO A 156 19.88 16.31 -11.30
N LEU A 157 19.24 15.27 -10.76
CA LEU A 157 18.22 15.38 -9.73
C LEU A 157 18.87 15.26 -8.34
N GLN A 158 18.55 16.19 -7.43
CA GLN A 158 19.05 16.11 -6.05
C GLN A 158 18.26 15.08 -5.25
N GLY A 159 18.96 14.25 -4.45
CA GLY A 159 18.34 13.27 -3.56
C GLY A 159 17.63 12.09 -4.27
N THR A 160 17.75 11.98 -5.59
CA THR A 160 17.06 10.97 -6.40
C THR A 160 17.98 10.45 -7.51
N GLN A 161 17.98 9.13 -7.70
CA GLN A 161 18.59 8.48 -8.84
C GLN A 161 17.50 7.78 -9.66
N VAL A 162 17.47 8.05 -10.95
CA VAL A 162 16.55 7.40 -11.88
C VAL A 162 17.30 6.96 -13.13
N LYS A 163 17.02 5.73 -13.56
CA LYS A 163 17.51 5.11 -14.78
C LYS A 163 16.38 4.37 -15.47
N GLY A 164 16.58 4.04 -16.74
CA GLY A 164 15.62 3.30 -17.55
C GLY A 164 15.19 4.08 -18.78
N VAL A 165 14.42 3.40 -19.62
CA VAL A 165 13.93 3.95 -20.88
C VAL A 165 12.40 4.02 -20.82
N ILE A 166 11.85 5.14 -21.25
CA ILE A 166 10.42 5.35 -21.45
C ILE A 166 10.18 5.64 -22.93
N ASP A 167 9.46 4.76 -23.62
CA ASP A 167 8.93 5.02 -24.96
C ASP A 167 7.45 5.41 -24.84
N SER A 168 7.05 6.48 -25.50
CA SER A 168 5.70 7.01 -25.42
C SER A 168 5.21 7.50 -26.77
N ASP A 169 3.96 7.16 -27.08
CA ASP A 169 3.20 7.71 -28.21
C ASP A 169 1.78 7.97 -27.69
N ILE A 170 1.47 9.22 -27.36
CA ILE A 170 0.26 9.62 -26.65
C ILE A 170 -0.40 10.79 -27.39
N GLU A 171 -1.69 10.67 -27.63
CA GLU A 171 -2.56 11.77 -28.05
C GLU A 171 -3.71 11.91 -27.06
N ALA A 172 -3.91 13.10 -26.51
CA ALA A 172 -4.96 13.37 -25.54
C ALA A 172 -5.61 14.74 -25.78
N ARG A 173 -6.94 14.79 -25.76
CA ARG A 173 -7.74 16.00 -25.92
C ARG A 173 -8.98 15.95 -25.03
N GLY A 174 -9.30 17.05 -24.37
CA GLY A 174 -10.43 17.11 -23.44
C GLY A 174 -10.40 18.34 -22.55
N SER A 175 -11.05 18.25 -21.39
CA SER A 175 -10.93 19.24 -20.31
C SER A 175 -10.88 18.54 -18.96
N ILE A 176 -10.17 19.10 -17.98
CA ILE A 176 -10.15 18.54 -16.61
C ILE A 176 -11.57 18.58 -16.03
N ALA A 177 -12.32 19.65 -16.29
CA ALA A 177 -13.72 19.75 -15.86
C ALA A 177 -14.62 18.63 -16.42
N ASP A 178 -14.40 18.17 -17.66
CA ASP A 178 -15.16 17.02 -18.19
C ASP A 178 -14.72 15.70 -17.57
N LEU A 179 -13.43 15.53 -17.22
CA LEU A 179 -12.95 14.35 -16.49
C LEU A 179 -13.54 14.27 -15.08
N GLU A 180 -13.56 15.38 -14.35
CA GLU A 180 -14.20 15.54 -13.04
C GLU A 180 -15.66 15.12 -13.03
N ASN A 181 -16.40 15.49 -14.09
CA ASN A 181 -17.82 15.19 -14.23
C ASN A 181 -18.08 13.79 -14.85
N GLY A 182 -17.05 12.97 -15.08
CA GLY A 182 -17.18 11.66 -15.72
C GLY A 182 -17.66 11.71 -17.18
N ASN A 183 -17.54 12.86 -17.84
CA ASN A 183 -17.98 13.09 -19.21
C ASN A 183 -16.97 12.56 -20.24
N TYR A 184 -16.55 11.30 -20.12
CA TYR A 184 -15.53 10.69 -20.99
C TYR A 184 -15.89 10.73 -22.48
N ALA A 185 -17.18 10.82 -22.84
CA ALA A 185 -17.63 10.98 -24.22
C ALA A 185 -17.18 12.32 -24.87
N LYS A 186 -16.74 13.30 -24.08
CA LYS A 186 -16.20 14.59 -24.54
C LYS A 186 -14.67 14.64 -24.54
N THR A 187 -14.02 13.55 -24.15
CA THR A 187 -12.56 13.45 -24.12
C THR A 187 -12.09 12.35 -25.08
N SER A 188 -10.89 12.50 -25.60
CA SER A 188 -10.17 11.49 -26.36
C SER A 188 -8.80 11.31 -25.76
N CYS A 189 -8.37 10.08 -25.58
CA CYS A 189 -7.03 9.73 -25.13
C CYS A 189 -6.69 8.40 -25.77
N SER A 190 -5.55 8.30 -26.41
CA SER A 190 -5.06 7.07 -27.02
C SER A 190 -3.54 7.08 -27.00
N GLY A 191 -2.95 5.92 -26.80
CA GLY A 191 -1.50 5.83 -26.86
C GLY A 191 -0.94 4.66 -26.09
N THR A 192 0.38 4.58 -26.10
CA THR A 192 1.16 3.61 -25.34
C THR A 192 2.24 4.29 -24.53
N ILE A 193 2.52 3.71 -23.37
CA ILE A 193 3.72 4.00 -22.57
C ILE A 193 4.40 2.66 -22.33
N GLU A 194 5.62 2.51 -22.81
CA GLU A 194 6.47 1.36 -22.60
C GLU A 194 7.66 1.76 -21.73
N ILE A 195 7.93 0.96 -20.70
CA ILE A 195 9.00 1.22 -19.74
C ILE A 195 9.91 0.00 -19.70
N GLU A 196 11.20 0.24 -19.88
CA GLU A 196 12.22 -0.80 -19.79
C GLU A 196 13.29 -0.43 -18.76
N LYS A 197 13.65 -1.40 -17.91
CA LYS A 197 14.78 -1.32 -16.98
C LYS A 197 14.77 -0.06 -16.11
N LEU A 198 13.58 0.37 -15.67
CA LEU A 198 13.44 1.45 -14.73
C LEU A 198 14.12 1.07 -13.41
N GLN A 199 14.91 1.98 -12.87
CA GLN A 199 15.42 1.90 -11.51
C GLN A 199 15.20 3.26 -10.86
N TYR A 200 14.54 3.28 -9.72
CA TYR A 200 14.25 4.49 -8.96
C TYR A 200 14.72 4.32 -7.51
N THR A 201 15.59 5.24 -7.08
CA THR A 201 16.10 5.32 -5.71
C THR A 201 15.93 6.76 -5.23
N SER A 202 15.38 6.94 -4.04
CA SER A 202 15.21 8.24 -3.40
C SER A 202 15.54 8.13 -1.92
N GLU A 203 16.00 9.21 -1.31
CA GLU A 203 16.19 9.32 0.14
C GLU A 203 14.89 9.10 0.93
N SER A 204 13.73 9.31 0.29
CA SER A 204 12.42 9.15 0.91
C SER A 204 11.89 7.71 0.89
N LEU A 205 12.54 6.77 0.20
CA LEU A 205 12.09 5.39 0.09
C LEU A 205 13.02 4.42 0.84
N PRO A 206 12.47 3.38 1.49
CA PRO A 206 13.28 2.43 2.25
C PRO A 206 14.16 1.56 1.35
N SER A 207 13.71 1.30 0.12
CA SER A 207 14.32 0.40 -0.86
C SER A 207 14.22 0.97 -2.28
N THR A 208 15.09 0.48 -3.16
CA THR A 208 15.02 0.80 -4.60
C THR A 208 13.82 0.10 -5.24
N ILE A 209 13.11 0.84 -6.09
CA ILE A 209 12.06 0.30 -6.96
C ILE A 209 12.68 -0.01 -8.32
N THR A 210 12.38 -1.18 -8.86
CA THR A 210 12.75 -1.52 -10.23
C THR A 210 11.52 -1.90 -11.04
N VAL A 211 11.51 -1.54 -12.33
CA VAL A 211 10.56 -2.06 -13.32
C VAL A 211 11.37 -2.58 -14.48
N SER A 212 11.47 -3.90 -14.56
CA SER A 212 12.19 -4.56 -15.67
C SER A 212 11.49 -4.28 -17.01
N ASP A 213 10.16 -4.27 -16.99
CA ASP A 213 9.32 -4.30 -18.18
C ASP A 213 7.89 -3.84 -17.82
N ALA A 214 7.35 -2.85 -18.55
CA ALA A 214 5.94 -2.50 -18.45
C ALA A 214 5.39 -1.92 -19.76
N LEU A 215 4.11 -2.17 -20.03
CA LEU A 215 3.39 -1.58 -21.16
C LEU A 215 1.96 -1.22 -20.75
N PHE A 216 1.64 0.05 -20.98
CA PHE A 216 0.36 0.65 -20.71
C PHE A 216 -0.28 1.09 -22.01
N ARG A 217 -1.58 0.82 -22.18
CA ARG A 217 -2.41 1.38 -23.25
C ARG A 217 -3.41 2.36 -22.67
N LEU A 218 -3.42 3.57 -23.21
CA LEU A 218 -4.27 4.65 -22.73
C LEU A 218 -5.57 4.69 -23.53
N SER A 219 -6.68 4.93 -22.83
CA SER A 219 -7.99 5.26 -23.39
C SER A 219 -8.64 6.37 -22.55
N PRO A 220 -9.72 7.04 -22.98
CA PRO A 220 -10.31 8.13 -22.21
C PRO A 220 -10.76 7.72 -20.80
N SER A 221 -11.30 6.51 -20.65
CA SER A 221 -11.88 6.03 -19.38
C SER A 221 -10.94 5.16 -18.55
N LYS A 222 -9.89 4.58 -19.15
CA LYS A 222 -8.99 3.64 -18.47
C LYS A 222 -7.58 3.58 -19.06
N VAL A 223 -6.63 3.12 -18.25
CA VAL A 223 -5.32 2.61 -18.67
C VAL A 223 -5.35 1.09 -18.53
N THR A 224 -5.06 0.38 -19.61
CA THR A 224 -4.85 -1.07 -19.56
C THR A 224 -3.36 -1.35 -19.38
N MET A 225 -3.01 -2.00 -18.27
CA MET A 225 -1.67 -2.51 -17.97
C MET A 225 -1.56 -3.90 -18.59
N GLU A 226 -0.94 -4.00 -19.77
CA GLU A 226 -0.80 -5.28 -20.48
C GLU A 226 0.28 -6.17 -19.85
N ARG A 227 1.29 -5.52 -19.28
CA ARG A 227 2.41 -6.15 -18.58
C ARG A 227 3.02 -5.13 -17.64
N PHE A 228 3.40 -5.58 -16.45
CA PHE A 228 4.22 -4.85 -15.51
C PHE A 228 4.99 -5.88 -14.71
N LYS A 229 6.33 -5.80 -14.69
CA LYS A 229 7.21 -6.67 -13.92
C LYS A 229 8.26 -5.82 -13.24
N GLY A 230 8.29 -5.87 -11.91
CA GLY A 230 9.19 -5.05 -11.11
C GLY A 230 9.56 -5.69 -9.79
N THR A 231 10.39 -4.99 -9.05
CA THR A 231 10.71 -5.34 -7.67
C THR A 231 10.63 -4.12 -6.76
N LEU A 232 10.25 -4.37 -5.50
CA LEU A 232 10.38 -3.42 -4.41
C LEU A 232 11.19 -4.11 -3.31
N GLY A 233 12.48 -3.75 -3.21
CA GLY A 233 13.41 -4.47 -2.35
C GLY A 233 13.59 -5.91 -2.81
N LYS A 234 13.34 -6.87 -1.91
CA LYS A 234 13.37 -8.31 -2.22
C LYS A 234 12.09 -8.84 -2.84
N SER A 235 11.01 -8.07 -2.83
CA SER A 235 9.71 -8.50 -3.34
C SER A 235 9.64 -8.36 -4.85
N ASP A 236 9.35 -9.43 -5.56
CA ASP A 236 8.99 -9.38 -6.98
C ASP A 236 7.49 -9.21 -7.15
N VAL A 237 7.09 -8.41 -8.14
CA VAL A 237 5.68 -8.12 -8.42
C VAL A 237 5.48 -8.13 -9.93
N SER A 238 4.45 -8.87 -10.35
CA SER A 238 3.93 -8.84 -11.71
C SER A 238 2.45 -8.51 -11.69
N LEU A 239 2.07 -7.48 -12.45
CA LEU A 239 0.71 -6.93 -12.50
C LEU A 239 0.20 -6.86 -13.94
N THR A 240 -1.10 -7.14 -14.11
CA THR A 240 -1.85 -6.86 -15.34
C THR A 240 -3.26 -6.43 -14.96
N GLY A 241 -3.94 -5.66 -15.80
CA GLY A 241 -5.34 -5.29 -15.56
C GLY A 241 -5.68 -3.87 -15.99
N ASP A 242 -6.73 -3.31 -15.41
CA ASP A 242 -7.24 -1.98 -15.77
C ASP A 242 -7.17 -1.00 -14.60
N LEU A 243 -6.67 0.20 -14.87
CA LEU A 243 -6.77 1.36 -13.99
C LEU A 243 -7.81 2.33 -14.54
N THR A 244 -8.73 2.79 -13.71
CA THR A 244 -9.74 3.78 -14.08
C THR A 244 -9.60 5.04 -13.24
N ASN A 245 -10.20 6.14 -13.70
CA ASN A 245 -10.04 7.47 -13.10
C ASN A 245 -8.60 8.02 -13.13
N TYR A 246 -7.71 7.42 -13.92
CA TYR A 246 -6.28 7.75 -13.94
C TYR A 246 -6.01 9.20 -14.37
N MET A 247 -6.76 9.73 -15.35
CA MET A 247 -6.54 11.11 -15.83
C MET A 247 -6.88 12.12 -14.73
N TYR A 248 -8.03 11.94 -14.07
CA TYR A 248 -8.43 12.83 -13.00
C TYR A 248 -7.53 12.68 -11.77
N PHE A 249 -7.12 11.46 -11.42
CA PHE A 249 -6.10 11.20 -10.39
C PHE A 249 -4.78 11.96 -10.63
N VAL A 250 -4.26 11.96 -11.86
CA VAL A 250 -3.00 12.66 -12.20
C VAL A 250 -3.17 14.18 -12.23
N THR A 251 -4.34 14.67 -12.62
CA THR A 251 -4.60 16.11 -12.76
C THR A 251 -5.13 16.79 -11.50
N SER A 252 -5.60 16.02 -10.50
CA SER A 252 -6.16 16.54 -9.27
C SER A 252 -5.27 16.26 -8.06
N ASN A 253 -5.39 17.10 -7.04
CA ASN A 253 -4.79 16.81 -5.75
C ASN A 253 -5.72 15.89 -4.96
N ASN A 254 -5.38 14.60 -4.91
CA ASN A 254 -5.91 13.63 -3.93
C ASN A 254 -7.25 12.95 -4.27
N ASP A 255 -7.60 12.76 -5.54
CA ASP A 255 -8.72 11.87 -5.89
C ASP A 255 -8.33 10.38 -5.83
N VAL A 256 -9.31 9.49 -5.98
CA VAL A 256 -9.17 8.04 -5.87
C VAL A 256 -8.85 7.41 -7.22
N ILE A 257 -7.72 6.72 -7.32
CA ILE A 257 -7.44 5.82 -8.45
C ILE A 257 -8.08 4.46 -8.19
N LYS A 258 -8.73 3.89 -9.21
CA LYS A 258 -9.33 2.55 -9.11
C LYS A 258 -8.61 1.55 -9.97
N GLY A 259 -8.53 0.31 -9.51
CA GLY A 259 -7.77 -0.75 -10.17
C GLY A 259 -8.48 -2.09 -10.04
N ASP A 260 -8.57 -2.80 -11.15
CA ASP A 260 -8.96 -4.21 -11.22
C ASP A 260 -7.76 -4.95 -11.82
N LEU A 261 -7.02 -5.64 -10.96
CA LEU A 261 -5.66 -6.07 -11.22
C LEU A 261 -5.48 -7.55 -10.89
N VAL A 262 -4.71 -8.25 -11.72
CA VAL A 262 -4.17 -9.57 -11.39
C VAL A 262 -2.77 -9.35 -10.82
N LEU A 263 -2.55 -9.85 -9.61
CA LEU A 263 -1.27 -9.74 -8.90
C LEU A 263 -0.62 -11.12 -8.81
N THR A 264 0.61 -11.22 -9.30
CA THR A 264 1.43 -12.43 -9.21
C THR A 264 2.79 -12.11 -8.62
N SER A 265 3.33 -13.03 -7.83
CA SER A 265 4.64 -12.88 -7.19
C SER A 265 5.22 -14.25 -6.87
N ASP A 266 6.52 -14.45 -7.12
CA ASP A 266 7.22 -15.61 -6.56
C ASP A 266 7.48 -15.42 -5.06
N THR A 267 7.97 -14.25 -4.67
CA THR A 267 8.22 -13.87 -3.28
C THR A 267 7.78 -12.42 -3.03
N LEU A 268 6.85 -12.26 -2.09
CA LEU A 268 6.41 -10.98 -1.54
C LEU A 268 6.85 -10.88 -0.08
N ASP A 269 7.91 -10.11 0.20
CA ASP A 269 8.40 -9.84 1.56
C ASP A 269 7.81 -8.54 2.11
N LEU A 270 6.77 -8.67 2.93
CA LEU A 270 6.08 -7.56 3.58
C LEU A 270 6.87 -7.02 4.79
N THR A 271 7.84 -7.79 5.29
CA THR A 271 8.68 -7.40 6.43
C THR A 271 9.49 -6.15 6.12
N GLU A 272 9.94 -6.01 4.86
CA GLU A 272 10.71 -4.84 4.42
C GLU A 272 9.88 -3.54 4.36
N TRP A 273 8.55 -3.66 4.33
CA TRP A 273 7.65 -2.52 4.18
C TRP A 273 7.18 -1.95 5.52
N ILE A 274 7.30 -2.76 6.59
CA ILE A 274 6.84 -2.45 7.94
C ILE A 274 8.02 -2.12 8.88
N ASP A 275 9.26 -2.10 8.37
CA ASP A 275 10.47 -1.85 9.15
C ASP A 275 10.37 -0.56 9.99
N ALA A 276 10.23 -0.76 11.31
CA ALA A 276 10.05 0.25 12.35
C ALA A 276 11.17 1.30 12.42
N THR A 277 12.29 1.06 11.74
CA THR A 277 13.45 1.97 11.72
C THR A 277 13.37 3.01 10.62
N LYS A 278 12.42 2.90 9.68
CA LYS A 278 12.20 3.88 8.61
C LYS A 278 10.71 4.23 8.53
N PRO A 279 10.32 5.51 8.60
CA PRO A 279 8.93 5.87 8.41
C PRO A 279 8.46 5.40 7.03
N ALA A 280 7.36 4.63 6.99
CA ALA A 280 6.68 4.25 5.77
C ALA A 280 6.12 5.53 5.12
N ALA A 281 6.86 6.11 4.18
CA ALA A 281 6.41 7.22 3.37
C ALA A 281 5.73 6.69 2.09
N ILE A 282 4.55 6.09 2.25
CA ILE A 282 3.60 5.95 1.14
C ILE A 282 2.30 6.60 1.61
N GLY A 283 2.29 7.94 1.53
CA GLY A 283 1.19 8.81 1.92
C GLY A 283 1.54 10.26 1.57
N THR A 284 0.59 10.94 0.93
CA THR A 284 0.67 12.29 0.37
C THR A 284 1.49 13.30 1.18
N THR A 285 2.27 14.10 0.44
CA THR A 285 2.99 15.29 0.91
C THR A 285 2.07 16.24 1.69
N ASN A 286 2.14 16.19 3.02
CA ASN A 286 1.74 17.29 3.88
C ASN A 286 2.99 17.86 4.53
N THR A 287 3.40 19.04 4.06
CA THR A 287 4.40 19.87 4.74
C THR A 287 3.82 20.41 6.04
N GLY A 288 4.17 19.77 7.15
CA GLY A 288 3.90 20.24 8.50
C GLY A 288 4.98 19.74 9.46
N THR A 289 5.82 20.66 9.94
CA THR A 289 6.84 20.42 10.95
C THR A 289 6.24 19.95 12.28
N THR A 290 6.52 18.72 12.72
CA THR A 290 6.45 18.32 14.15
C THR A 290 7.44 17.20 14.51
N THR A 291 7.99 17.35 15.72
CA THR A 291 8.86 16.49 16.54
C THR A 291 8.65 14.97 16.39
N PRO A 292 9.71 14.11 16.45
CA PRO A 292 9.56 12.67 16.35
C PRO A 292 8.79 12.14 17.57
N SER A 293 7.54 11.73 17.35
CA SER A 293 6.70 11.06 18.32
C SER A 293 6.62 9.59 17.90
N SER A 294 7.01 8.69 18.82
CA SER A 294 6.83 7.22 18.82
C SER A 294 6.62 6.55 17.47
N THR A 295 7.59 5.72 17.05
CA THR A 295 7.51 4.84 15.88
C THR A 295 6.31 3.89 15.99
N SER A 296 5.16 4.32 15.46
CA SER A 296 4.01 3.46 15.20
C SER A 296 4.38 2.54 14.04
N THR A 297 4.30 1.24 14.27
CA THR A 297 4.51 0.21 13.23
C THR A 297 3.21 -0.22 12.57
N VAL A 298 2.08 0.39 12.97
CA VAL A 298 0.77 0.21 12.33
C VAL A 298 0.86 0.69 10.88
N TRP A 299 0.61 -0.22 9.95
CA TRP A 299 0.56 0.10 8.53
C TRP A 299 -0.75 0.83 8.21
N GLU A 300 -0.68 2.08 7.74
CA GLU A 300 -1.86 2.82 7.30
C GLU A 300 -2.29 2.37 5.90
N VAL A 301 -3.55 1.93 5.77
CA VAL A 301 -4.13 1.60 4.48
C VAL A 301 -4.46 2.90 3.72
N PRO A 302 -4.04 3.07 2.46
CA PRO A 302 -4.31 4.29 1.69
C PRO A 302 -5.80 4.57 1.48
N LYS A 303 -6.18 5.85 1.51
CA LYS A 303 -7.57 6.32 1.24
C LYS A 303 -7.82 6.75 -0.20
N ASN A 304 -6.75 7.07 -0.94
CA ASN A 304 -6.80 7.54 -2.33
C ASN A 304 -6.66 6.39 -3.35
N VAL A 305 -6.90 5.15 -2.92
CA VAL A 305 -6.77 3.93 -3.73
C VAL A 305 -8.01 3.05 -3.51
N ASP A 306 -8.58 2.54 -4.60
CA ASP A 306 -9.70 1.59 -4.64
C ASP A 306 -9.32 0.44 -5.58
N PHE A 307 -8.48 -0.47 -5.08
CA PHE A 307 -7.90 -1.57 -5.84
C PHE A 307 -8.51 -2.91 -5.44
N VAL A 308 -8.77 -3.73 -6.44
CA VAL A 308 -9.11 -5.15 -6.33
C VAL A 308 -7.98 -5.93 -6.99
N PHE A 309 -7.44 -6.90 -6.26
CA PHE A 309 -6.37 -7.77 -6.72
C PHE A 309 -6.84 -9.22 -6.72
N ASP A 310 -6.93 -9.84 -7.90
CA ASP A 310 -6.94 -11.31 -8.02
C ASP A 310 -5.49 -11.79 -7.85
N SER A 311 -5.18 -12.38 -6.69
CA SER A 311 -3.81 -12.61 -6.25
C SER A 311 -3.41 -14.09 -6.36
N ASP A 312 -2.24 -14.36 -6.94
CA ASP A 312 -1.56 -15.65 -6.93
C ASP A 312 -0.09 -15.47 -6.50
N LEU A 313 0.17 -15.68 -5.21
CA LEU A 313 1.44 -15.41 -4.55
C LEU A 313 2.07 -16.72 -4.09
N ASN A 314 3.25 -17.06 -4.62
CA ASN A 314 3.90 -18.33 -4.28
C ASN A 314 4.45 -18.33 -2.85
N THR A 315 5.15 -17.26 -2.44
CA THR A 315 5.63 -17.08 -1.06
C THR A 315 5.32 -15.66 -0.59
N VAL A 316 4.69 -15.53 0.58
CA VAL A 316 4.57 -14.26 1.31
C VAL A 316 5.33 -14.39 2.63
N LEU A 317 6.21 -13.43 2.91
CA LEU A 317 6.99 -13.36 4.14
C LEU A 317 6.52 -12.17 4.97
N TYR A 318 6.27 -12.43 6.24
CA TYR A 318 5.95 -11.40 7.22
C TYR A 318 6.59 -11.76 8.56
N GLU A 319 7.64 -11.04 8.94
CA GLU A 319 8.48 -11.35 10.09
C GLU A 319 8.97 -12.82 10.03
N ASP A 320 8.71 -13.61 11.07
CA ASP A 320 9.06 -15.03 11.13
C ASP A 320 8.04 -15.95 10.44
N VAL A 321 6.93 -15.40 9.93
CA VAL A 321 5.85 -16.17 9.30
C VAL A 321 6.10 -16.31 7.81
N ARG A 322 6.17 -17.58 7.37
CA ARG A 322 6.19 -17.95 5.96
C ARG A 322 4.83 -18.49 5.53
N ILE A 323 4.20 -17.78 4.59
CA ILE A 323 2.94 -18.16 3.95
C ILE A 323 3.27 -18.64 2.53
N ASN A 324 2.78 -19.79 2.14
CA ASN A 324 3.03 -20.37 0.81
C ASN A 324 1.72 -20.55 0.05
N GLN A 325 1.76 -20.35 -1.26
CA GLN A 325 0.65 -20.58 -2.18
C GLN A 325 -0.61 -19.79 -1.77
N MET A 326 -0.44 -18.49 -1.51
CA MET A 326 -1.55 -17.60 -1.16
C MET A 326 -2.32 -17.21 -2.42
N LYS A 327 -3.61 -17.56 -2.45
CA LYS A 327 -4.52 -17.21 -3.55
C LYS A 327 -5.81 -16.63 -3.00
N GLY A 328 -6.33 -15.60 -3.63
CA GLY A 328 -7.60 -14.97 -3.25
C GLY A 328 -7.73 -13.54 -3.73
N GLU A 329 -8.89 -12.95 -3.48
CA GLU A 329 -9.14 -11.55 -3.79
C GLU A 329 -8.71 -10.67 -2.61
N ILE A 330 -7.88 -9.67 -2.88
CA ILE A 330 -7.43 -8.66 -1.92
C ILE A 330 -7.97 -7.30 -2.37
N THR A 331 -8.65 -6.58 -1.50
CA THR A 331 -9.14 -5.23 -1.81
C THR A 331 -8.52 -4.18 -0.90
N ILE A 332 -8.16 -3.03 -1.45
CA ILE A 332 -7.72 -1.84 -0.72
C ILE A 332 -8.67 -0.71 -1.08
N LYS A 333 -9.43 -0.20 -0.12
CA LYS A 333 -10.44 0.83 -0.36
C LYS A 333 -10.70 1.66 0.89
N ASP A 334 -10.62 2.98 0.77
CA ASP A 334 -11.01 3.93 1.82
C ASP A 334 -10.38 3.64 3.20
N GLY A 335 -9.09 3.28 3.22
CA GLY A 335 -8.39 2.94 4.46
C GLY A 335 -8.78 1.58 5.06
N ILE A 336 -9.36 0.69 4.27
CA ILE A 336 -9.67 -0.70 4.64
C ILE A 336 -8.99 -1.65 3.66
N MET A 337 -8.25 -2.62 4.19
CA MET A 337 -7.78 -3.78 3.43
C MET A 337 -8.69 -4.97 3.73
N SER A 338 -9.13 -5.71 2.71
CA SER A 338 -9.95 -6.90 2.89
C SER A 338 -9.36 -8.09 2.15
N LEU A 339 -9.49 -9.27 2.74
CA LEU A 339 -9.22 -10.56 2.14
C LEU A 339 -10.55 -11.28 1.93
N TYR A 340 -10.82 -11.74 0.71
CA TYR A 340 -12.00 -12.55 0.39
C TYR A 340 -11.57 -13.95 -0.05
N GLU A 341 -12.11 -14.96 0.64
CA GLU A 341 -11.92 -16.38 0.34
C GLU A 341 -10.45 -16.76 0.08
N THR A 342 -9.55 -16.16 0.86
CA THR A 342 -8.11 -16.25 0.62
C THR A 342 -7.54 -17.53 1.23
N GLY A 343 -7.05 -18.44 0.39
CA GLY A 343 -6.46 -19.70 0.79
C GLY A 343 -4.93 -19.65 0.78
N PHE A 344 -4.27 -20.30 1.75
CA PHE A 344 -2.81 -20.43 1.79
C PHE A 344 -2.34 -21.58 2.68
N ASN A 345 -1.05 -21.91 2.63
CA ASN A 345 -0.41 -22.92 3.47
C ASN A 345 0.66 -22.30 4.37
N THR A 346 0.56 -22.55 5.68
CA THR A 346 1.59 -22.20 6.67
C THR A 346 1.50 -23.16 7.85
N LEU A 347 2.52 -23.22 8.71
CA LEU A 347 2.53 -24.08 9.90
C LEU A 347 2.18 -25.57 9.61
N ASP A 348 2.54 -26.07 8.42
CA ASP A 348 2.20 -27.41 7.91
C ASP A 348 0.69 -27.71 7.88
N ALA A 349 -0.11 -26.68 7.61
CA ALA A 349 -1.56 -26.71 7.56
C ALA A 349 -2.12 -25.81 6.46
N SER A 350 -3.37 -26.06 6.07
CA SER A 350 -4.08 -25.25 5.08
C SER A 350 -5.02 -24.28 5.77
N PHE A 351 -4.99 -23.03 5.34
CA PHE A 351 -5.77 -21.92 5.87
C PHE A 351 -6.70 -21.36 4.79
N GLY A 352 -7.90 -20.99 5.18
CA GLY A 352 -8.84 -20.17 4.43
C GLY A 352 -9.26 -18.99 5.29
N VAL A 353 -9.10 -17.77 4.79
CA VAL A 353 -9.30 -16.52 5.52
C VAL A 353 -10.20 -15.58 4.74
N THR A 354 -11.20 -15.04 5.42
CA THR A 354 -11.93 -13.84 4.98
C THR A 354 -11.87 -12.84 6.12
N GLY A 355 -11.49 -11.60 5.86
CA GLY A 355 -11.37 -10.62 6.93
C GLY A 355 -11.05 -9.22 6.47
N HIS A 356 -11.12 -8.28 7.40
CA HIS A 356 -10.91 -6.87 7.16
C HIS A 356 -9.90 -6.29 8.15
N TYR A 357 -9.13 -5.31 7.70
CA TYR A 357 -8.26 -4.48 8.49
C TYR A 357 -8.58 -3.01 8.22
N ASP A 358 -9.09 -2.32 9.24
CA ASP A 358 -9.62 -0.95 9.15
C ASP A 358 -8.70 0.02 9.91
N THR A 359 -8.11 0.95 9.17
CA THR A 359 -7.19 1.97 9.70
C THR A 359 -7.75 3.38 9.57
N ARG A 360 -9.06 3.53 9.35
CA ARG A 360 -9.68 4.86 9.25
C ARG A 360 -9.56 5.66 10.55
N ASP A 361 -9.53 4.99 11.70
CA ASP A 361 -9.14 5.52 12.99
C ASP A 361 -7.78 4.97 13.43
N MET A 362 -6.70 5.71 13.13
CA MET A 362 -5.32 5.32 13.48
C MET A 362 -5.06 5.20 14.98
N LYS A 363 -5.95 5.71 15.85
CA LYS A 363 -5.82 5.51 17.31
C LYS A 363 -6.40 4.17 17.77
N HIS A 364 -7.35 3.64 17.01
CA HIS A 364 -8.01 2.36 17.27
C HIS A 364 -8.15 1.55 15.96
N PRO A 365 -7.04 1.12 15.32
CA PRO A 365 -7.12 0.25 14.17
C PRO A 365 -7.79 -1.08 14.55
N LYS A 366 -8.65 -1.60 13.68
CA LYS A 366 -9.46 -2.80 13.96
C LYS A 366 -9.20 -3.88 12.93
N PHE A 367 -9.40 -5.12 13.36
CA PHE A 367 -9.46 -6.26 12.46
C PHE A 367 -10.64 -7.16 12.81
N ASP A 368 -11.12 -7.88 11.81
CA ASP A 368 -12.00 -9.04 11.96
C ASP A 368 -11.65 -10.10 10.92
N CYS A 369 -11.66 -11.36 11.33
CA CYS A 369 -11.28 -12.48 10.50
C CYS A 369 -12.17 -13.69 10.79
N LYS A 370 -12.69 -14.31 9.72
CA LYS A 370 -13.12 -15.69 9.69
C LYS A 370 -11.94 -16.57 9.26
N LEU A 371 -11.65 -17.60 10.03
CA LEU A 371 -10.55 -18.53 9.83
C LEU A 371 -11.10 -19.95 9.70
N ASN A 372 -10.73 -20.63 8.61
CA ASN A 372 -10.89 -22.07 8.45
C ASN A 372 -9.50 -22.67 8.34
N ILE A 373 -9.10 -23.50 9.29
CA ILE A 373 -7.77 -24.11 9.33
C ILE A 373 -7.95 -25.63 9.34
N ASN A 374 -7.27 -26.32 8.43
CA ASN A 374 -7.34 -27.77 8.32
C ASN A 374 -5.98 -28.40 8.68
N GLU A 375 -6.03 -29.47 9.48
CA GLU A 375 -4.87 -30.28 9.87
C GLU A 375 -3.74 -29.51 10.60
N LEU A 376 -4.07 -28.49 11.41
CA LEU A 376 -3.08 -27.73 12.18
C LEU A 376 -2.43 -28.57 13.27
N ASP A 377 -1.09 -28.60 13.32
CA ASP A 377 -0.36 -29.23 14.42
C ASP A 377 -0.50 -28.38 15.70
N ILE A 378 -1.11 -28.97 16.72
CA ILE A 378 -1.47 -28.28 17.96
C ILE A 378 -0.23 -27.77 18.71
N ASN A 379 0.81 -28.60 18.80
CA ASN A 379 2.03 -28.24 19.53
C ASN A 379 2.85 -27.20 18.77
N LYS A 380 2.96 -27.35 17.45
CA LYS A 380 3.62 -26.37 16.58
C LYS A 380 2.94 -25.01 16.67
N ALA A 381 1.61 -24.97 16.56
CA ALA A 381 0.82 -23.75 16.71
C ALA A 381 1.04 -23.08 18.08
N TYR A 382 1.09 -23.86 19.16
CA TYR A 382 1.45 -23.33 20.49
C TYR A 382 2.85 -22.71 20.50
N ARG A 383 3.88 -23.37 19.95
CA ARG A 383 5.25 -22.81 20.00
C ARG A 383 5.43 -21.58 19.12
N GLU A 384 4.79 -21.54 17.96
CA GLU A 384 5.05 -20.52 16.94
C GLU A 384 4.08 -19.35 17.03
N VAL A 385 2.82 -19.56 17.46
CA VAL A 385 1.80 -18.52 17.50
C VAL A 385 1.52 -18.04 18.93
N ARG A 386 1.93 -16.80 19.25
CA ARG A 386 1.72 -16.18 20.57
C ARG A 386 0.27 -16.18 21.01
N LEU A 387 -0.66 -15.92 20.09
CA LEU A 387 -2.09 -15.90 20.37
C LEU A 387 -2.60 -17.27 20.84
N VAL A 388 -2.15 -18.37 20.23
CA VAL A 388 -2.53 -19.74 20.63
C VAL A 388 -2.06 -20.04 22.05
N ARG A 389 -0.84 -19.63 22.43
CA ARG A 389 -0.34 -19.81 23.81
C ARG A 389 -1.21 -19.10 24.85
N LYS A 390 -1.72 -17.92 24.50
CA LYS A 390 -2.52 -17.09 25.38
C LYS A 390 -3.96 -17.59 25.50
N LEU A 391 -4.56 -17.97 24.38
CA LEU A 391 -5.96 -18.43 24.34
C LEU A 391 -6.14 -19.88 24.82
N ALA A 392 -5.20 -20.76 24.48
CA ALA A 392 -5.33 -22.20 24.68
C ALA A 392 -4.03 -22.82 25.23
N PRO A 393 -3.65 -22.51 26.49
CA PRO A 393 -2.40 -23.02 27.08
C PRO A 393 -2.31 -24.55 27.12
N ALA A 394 -3.46 -25.24 27.19
CA ALA A 394 -3.59 -26.70 27.08
C ALA A 394 -2.96 -27.30 25.81
N SER A 395 -2.79 -26.50 24.77
CA SER A 395 -2.15 -26.91 23.51
C SER A 395 -0.67 -27.28 23.68
N GLY A 396 0.00 -26.77 24.73
CA GLY A 396 1.40 -27.09 25.02
C GLY A 396 1.64 -28.57 25.34
N ASP A 397 0.67 -29.21 26.00
CA ASP A 397 0.74 -30.61 26.44
C ASP A 397 -0.12 -31.54 25.56
N THR A 398 -0.63 -31.03 24.43
CA THR A 398 -1.50 -31.77 23.51
C THR A 398 -0.80 -32.00 22.18
N TYR A 399 -0.74 -33.26 21.75
CA TYR A 399 -0.01 -33.71 20.57
C TYR A 399 -0.98 -34.33 19.58
N GLY A 400 -1.18 -33.69 18.43
CA GLY A 400 -2.12 -34.12 17.40
C GLY A 400 -2.41 -33.00 16.42
N ARG A 401 -3.39 -33.24 15.57
CA ARG A 401 -3.85 -32.26 14.58
C ARG A 401 -5.29 -31.84 14.82
N VAL A 402 -5.59 -30.60 14.45
CA VAL A 402 -6.88 -29.96 14.70
C VAL A 402 -7.40 -29.23 13.47
N THR A 403 -8.71 -29.25 13.29
CA THR A 403 -9.43 -28.37 12.36
C THR A 403 -10.10 -27.25 13.15
N VAL A 404 -10.00 -26.02 12.67
CA VAL A 404 -10.51 -24.82 13.34
C VAL A 404 -11.44 -24.07 12.39
N ASP A 405 -12.66 -23.77 12.82
CA ASP A 405 -13.58 -22.82 12.18
C ASP A 405 -13.88 -21.73 13.21
N TYR A 406 -13.35 -20.53 13.00
CA TYR A 406 -13.32 -19.49 14.02
C TYR A 406 -13.60 -18.10 13.44
N GLN A 407 -14.38 -17.31 14.16
CA GLN A 407 -14.47 -15.86 13.94
C GLN A 407 -13.76 -15.16 15.09
N ILE A 408 -12.90 -14.19 14.77
CA ILE A 408 -12.22 -13.36 15.76
C ILE A 408 -12.14 -11.92 15.29
N ALA A 409 -12.30 -10.98 16.21
CA ALA A 409 -12.15 -9.55 15.95
C ALA A 409 -11.49 -8.85 17.15
N GLY A 410 -10.91 -7.68 16.92
CA GLY A 410 -10.29 -6.88 17.97
C GLY A 410 -9.62 -5.60 17.44
N GLU A 411 -8.97 -4.88 18.36
CA GLU A 411 -8.11 -3.75 18.02
C GLU A 411 -6.65 -4.19 17.87
N VAL A 412 -5.87 -3.36 17.18
CA VAL A 412 -4.41 -3.50 17.04
C VAL A 412 -3.71 -2.43 17.89
N ASN A 413 -2.69 -2.84 18.63
CA ASN A 413 -1.81 -1.94 19.38
C ASN A 413 -0.95 -1.10 18.42
N SER A 414 -0.34 -0.03 18.92
CA SER A 414 0.58 0.80 18.14
C SER A 414 1.84 0.07 17.63
N ASP A 415 2.14 -1.09 18.21
CA ASP A 415 3.23 -1.98 17.80
C ASP A 415 2.81 -3.01 16.72
N GLY A 416 1.56 -2.95 16.23
CA GLY A 416 1.04 -3.88 15.22
C GLY A 416 0.50 -5.19 15.79
N THR A 417 0.62 -5.45 17.09
CA THR A 417 0.09 -6.67 17.72
C THR A 417 -1.39 -6.56 18.08
N ALA A 418 -2.12 -7.68 18.10
CA ALA A 418 -3.50 -7.69 18.56
C ALA A 418 -3.59 -7.25 20.05
N LYS A 419 -4.56 -6.39 20.36
CA LYS A 419 -4.84 -5.91 21.71
C LYS A 419 -5.75 -6.90 22.44
N MET A 420 -5.14 -7.75 23.27
CA MET A 420 -5.77 -8.94 23.88
C MET A 420 -7.11 -8.65 24.57
N GLU A 421 -7.18 -7.59 25.38
CA GLU A 421 -8.39 -7.16 26.12
C GLU A 421 -9.56 -6.73 25.23
N THR A 422 -9.35 -6.52 23.93
CA THR A 422 -10.41 -6.17 22.97
C THR A 422 -10.88 -7.35 22.13
N LEU A 423 -10.24 -8.52 22.30
CA LEU A 423 -10.58 -9.69 21.51
C LEU A 423 -12.00 -10.15 21.83
N VAL A 424 -12.77 -10.35 20.77
CA VAL A 424 -14.08 -11.00 20.79
C VAL A 424 -14.14 -12.03 19.67
N GLY A 425 -14.89 -13.10 19.88
CA GLY A 425 -15.00 -14.13 18.85
C GLY A 425 -15.51 -15.45 19.37
N GLY A 426 -15.36 -16.49 18.57
CA GLY A 426 -15.78 -17.83 18.91
C GLY A 426 -15.78 -18.74 17.70
N GLY A 427 -15.90 -20.03 17.96
CA GLY A 427 -15.85 -21.01 16.91
C GLY A 427 -15.75 -22.43 17.42
N LYS A 428 -15.54 -23.33 16.46
CA LYS A 428 -15.45 -24.76 16.68
C LYS A 428 -14.03 -25.25 16.42
N VAL A 429 -13.50 -26.02 17.35
CA VAL A 429 -12.21 -26.68 17.29
C VAL A 429 -12.46 -28.19 17.28
N SER A 430 -12.05 -28.88 16.22
CA SER A 430 -12.34 -30.30 16.00
C SER A 430 -11.06 -31.12 15.94
N ILE A 431 -10.98 -32.16 16.77
CA ILE A 431 -9.81 -33.04 16.87
C ILE A 431 -10.26 -34.45 16.49
N ALA A 432 -9.69 -34.97 15.40
CA ALA A 432 -9.88 -36.36 15.01
C ALA A 432 -9.09 -37.30 15.94
N ASN A 433 -7.81 -36.96 16.18
CA ASN A 433 -6.95 -37.74 17.06
C ASN A 433 -5.85 -36.86 17.70
N ALA A 434 -5.76 -36.89 19.03
CA ALA A 434 -4.68 -36.26 19.76
C ALA A 434 -4.38 -37.02 21.06
N LYS A 435 -3.16 -36.85 21.57
CA LYS A 435 -2.73 -37.39 22.86
C LYS A 435 -2.37 -36.24 23.78
N ILE A 436 -2.90 -36.26 25.00
CA ILE A 436 -2.41 -35.42 26.07
C ILE A 436 -1.25 -36.13 26.76
N ASN A 437 -0.19 -35.39 27.09
CA ASN A 437 0.96 -35.93 27.79
C ASN A 437 1.45 -34.95 28.86
N GLY A 438 1.27 -35.32 30.13
CA GLY A 438 1.82 -34.57 31.27
C GLY A 438 1.03 -33.29 31.64
N MET A 439 -0.23 -33.20 31.22
CA MET A 439 -1.08 -32.06 31.59
C MET A 439 -1.46 -32.13 33.07
N LYS A 440 -0.99 -31.16 33.86
CA LYS A 440 -1.14 -31.12 35.32
C LYS A 440 -2.59 -31.21 35.82
N MET A 441 -3.55 -30.72 35.04
CA MET A 441 -4.97 -30.84 35.37
C MET A 441 -5.38 -32.31 35.49
N PHE A 442 -5.04 -33.14 34.50
CA PHE A 442 -5.35 -34.57 34.50
C PHE A 442 -4.55 -35.34 35.55
N ASP A 443 -3.31 -34.92 35.84
CA ASP A 443 -2.51 -35.45 36.95
C ASP A 443 -3.21 -35.27 38.30
N GLU A 444 -3.68 -34.05 38.61
CA GLU A 444 -4.35 -33.75 39.87
C GLU A 444 -5.73 -34.42 39.98
N ILE A 445 -6.48 -34.51 38.87
CA ILE A 445 -7.73 -35.28 38.82
C ILE A 445 -7.46 -36.77 39.04
N SER A 446 -6.40 -37.33 38.44
CA SER A 446 -6.01 -38.72 38.63
C SER A 446 -5.67 -39.03 40.09
N LYS A 447 -4.91 -38.15 40.75
CA LYS A 447 -4.57 -38.25 42.19
C LYS A 447 -5.83 -38.18 43.07
N SER A 448 -6.71 -37.22 42.81
CA SER A 448 -7.93 -36.98 43.59
C SER A 448 -8.94 -38.13 43.43
N SER A 449 -9.14 -38.62 42.20
CA SER A 449 -10.04 -39.74 41.89
C SER A 449 -9.47 -41.12 42.19
N LYS A 450 -8.16 -41.23 42.45
CA LYS A 450 -7.42 -42.50 42.57
C LYS A 450 -7.54 -43.40 41.33
N LYS A 451 -7.60 -42.80 40.13
CA LYS A 451 -7.68 -43.51 38.84
C LYS A 451 -6.53 -43.10 37.93
N GLN A 452 -5.56 -43.98 37.74
CA GLN A 452 -4.39 -43.74 36.88
C GLN A 452 -4.79 -43.59 35.40
N ASP A 453 -5.87 -44.25 34.98
CA ASP A 453 -6.35 -44.20 33.60
C ASP A 453 -6.81 -42.79 33.14
N VAL A 454 -6.89 -41.81 34.04
CA VAL A 454 -7.28 -40.42 33.72
C VAL A 454 -6.07 -39.54 33.37
N LYS A 455 -4.85 -39.96 33.69
CA LYS A 455 -3.66 -39.10 33.72
C LYS A 455 -3.24 -38.54 32.36
N ASP A 456 -3.31 -39.34 31.30
CA ASP A 456 -2.87 -39.00 29.95
C ASP A 456 -3.93 -39.45 28.93
N PRO A 457 -5.05 -38.71 28.81
CA PRO A 457 -6.16 -39.11 27.95
C PRO A 457 -5.76 -39.10 26.47
N HIS A 458 -6.22 -40.14 25.77
CA HIS A 458 -6.24 -40.15 24.31
C HIS A 458 -7.55 -39.55 23.83
N LEU A 459 -7.46 -38.46 23.06
CA LEU A 459 -8.59 -37.72 22.55
C LEU A 459 -8.91 -38.19 21.14
N LYS A 460 -10.16 -38.62 20.91
CA LYS A 460 -10.59 -39.13 19.61
C LYS A 460 -11.97 -38.60 19.26
N ASP A 461 -12.10 -38.14 18.02
CA ASP A 461 -13.36 -37.74 17.38
C ASP A 461 -14.23 -36.82 18.24
N PHE A 462 -13.69 -35.66 18.63
CA PHE A 462 -14.45 -34.69 19.44
C PHE A 462 -14.31 -33.26 18.93
N SER A 463 -15.24 -32.41 19.35
CA SER A 463 -15.26 -31.00 19.03
C SER A 463 -15.54 -30.15 20.25
N ILE A 464 -14.92 -28.99 20.29
CA ILE A 464 -15.07 -28.00 21.35
C ILE A 464 -15.62 -26.74 20.70
N THR A 465 -16.69 -26.18 21.26
CA THR A 465 -17.14 -24.83 20.93
C THR A 465 -16.59 -23.86 21.96
N THR A 466 -16.03 -22.75 21.50
CA THR A 466 -15.48 -21.72 22.40
C THR A 466 -15.98 -20.34 22.01
N THR A 467 -16.05 -19.45 23.00
CA THR A 467 -16.32 -18.03 22.81
C THR A 467 -15.25 -17.19 23.52
N ILE A 468 -14.97 -16.01 22.98
CA ILE A 468 -14.05 -15.03 23.55
C ILE A 468 -14.85 -13.76 23.81
N HIS A 469 -14.87 -13.34 25.06
CA HIS A 469 -15.37 -12.05 25.51
C HIS A 469 -14.86 -11.78 26.92
N ASP A 470 -14.90 -10.52 27.35
CA ASP A 470 -14.50 -10.11 28.71
C ASP A 470 -13.10 -10.62 29.10
N ASN A 471 -12.17 -10.62 28.13
CA ASN A 471 -10.79 -11.08 28.29
C ASN A 471 -10.66 -12.56 28.72
N LYS A 472 -11.66 -13.38 28.40
CA LYS A 472 -11.70 -14.81 28.70
C LYS A 472 -12.04 -15.62 27.46
N LEU A 473 -11.46 -16.81 27.36
CA LEU A 473 -11.90 -17.85 26.44
C LEU A 473 -12.77 -18.83 27.21
N PHE A 474 -14.05 -18.88 26.91
CA PHE A 474 -15.00 -19.83 27.47
C PHE A 474 -15.04 -21.08 26.60
N VAL A 475 -15.12 -22.23 27.24
CA VAL A 475 -15.29 -23.53 26.65
C VAL A 475 -16.69 -24.02 27.00
N GLU A 476 -17.55 -24.15 25.98
CA GLU A 476 -18.89 -24.69 26.15
C GLU A 476 -18.82 -26.16 26.58
N PRO A 477 -19.86 -26.68 27.26
CA PRO A 477 -19.90 -28.07 27.69
C PRO A 477 -19.70 -29.05 26.53
N PHE A 478 -18.68 -29.90 26.63
CA PHE A 478 -18.44 -30.98 25.70
C PHE A 478 -18.17 -32.30 26.42
N GLU A 479 -18.50 -33.42 25.78
CA GLU A 479 -18.25 -34.76 26.30
C GLU A 479 -16.97 -35.33 25.68
N LEU A 480 -16.12 -35.92 26.53
CA LEU A 480 -14.87 -36.57 26.17
C LEU A 480 -14.82 -37.98 26.73
N LYS A 481 -14.34 -38.93 25.94
CA LYS A 481 -14.02 -40.28 26.43
C LYS A 481 -12.55 -40.34 26.84
N VAL A 482 -12.31 -40.61 28.12
CA VAL A 482 -10.98 -40.77 28.71
C VAL A 482 -10.80 -42.23 29.11
N ASN A 483 -10.08 -43.00 28.29
CA ASN A 483 -9.77 -44.42 28.55
C ASN A 483 -10.99 -45.27 28.99
N GLY A 484 -12.15 -45.02 28.35
CA GLY A 484 -13.41 -45.74 28.60
C GLY A 484 -14.36 -45.06 29.59
N LEU A 485 -13.95 -43.96 30.23
CA LEU A 485 -14.78 -43.14 31.11
C LEU A 485 -15.33 -41.93 30.35
N ASN A 486 -16.63 -41.65 30.47
CA ASN A 486 -17.20 -40.41 29.93
C ASN A 486 -16.93 -39.24 30.90
N ALA A 487 -16.51 -38.11 30.35
CA ALA A 487 -16.25 -36.88 31.10
C ALA A 487 -16.92 -35.68 30.42
N ASP A 488 -17.67 -34.87 31.15
CA ASP A 488 -18.10 -33.55 30.67
C ASP A 488 -17.13 -32.48 31.13
N ILE A 489 -16.75 -31.57 30.24
CA ILE A 489 -15.83 -30.48 30.54
C ILE A 489 -16.45 -29.16 30.10
N GLU A 490 -16.48 -28.18 31.00
CA GLU A 490 -16.92 -26.81 30.74
C GLU A 490 -16.07 -25.85 31.58
N GLY A 491 -15.87 -24.61 31.12
CA GLY A 491 -15.08 -23.65 31.90
C GLY A 491 -14.55 -22.48 31.10
N PHE A 492 -13.51 -21.83 31.62
CA PHE A 492 -12.82 -20.74 30.92
C PHE A 492 -11.34 -20.64 31.29
N ASN A 493 -10.58 -20.01 30.38
CA ASN A 493 -9.24 -19.49 30.62
C ASN A 493 -9.30 -17.95 30.60
N ASP A 494 -8.64 -17.31 31.55
CA ASP A 494 -8.38 -15.87 31.48
C ASP A 494 -7.15 -15.59 30.60
N ILE A 495 -7.31 -14.73 29.60
CA ILE A 495 -6.26 -14.37 28.63
C ILE A 495 -5.15 -13.55 29.32
N ASN A 496 -5.51 -12.74 30.33
CA ASN A 496 -4.59 -11.91 31.11
C ASN A 496 -4.49 -12.42 32.57
N GLY A 497 -3.47 -13.23 32.83
CA GLY A 497 -3.19 -13.77 34.16
C GLY A 497 -3.12 -15.30 34.18
N GLY A 498 -3.59 -15.95 33.11
CA GLY A 498 -3.44 -17.39 32.89
C GLY A 498 -4.20 -18.24 33.91
N THR A 499 -5.22 -17.65 34.55
CA THR A 499 -6.08 -18.36 35.48
C THR A 499 -7.04 -19.26 34.70
N VAL A 500 -7.31 -20.42 35.28
CA VAL A 500 -8.22 -21.42 34.69
C VAL A 500 -9.34 -21.69 35.69
N ASN A 501 -10.56 -21.87 35.19
CA ASN A 501 -11.70 -22.30 35.99
C ASN A 501 -12.53 -23.29 35.18
N TYR A 502 -12.45 -24.57 35.53
CA TYR A 502 -13.14 -25.65 34.83
C TYR A 502 -13.92 -26.54 35.80
N ILE A 503 -15.03 -27.07 35.31
CA ILE A 503 -15.78 -28.15 35.93
C ILE A 503 -15.61 -29.38 35.04
N VAL A 504 -15.05 -30.44 35.62
CA VAL A 504 -14.85 -31.73 34.94
C VAL A 504 -15.69 -32.79 35.64
N LYS A 505 -16.71 -33.33 34.97
CA LYS A 505 -17.65 -34.31 35.53
C LYS A 505 -17.33 -35.70 34.98
N ILE A 506 -16.71 -36.59 35.76
CA ILE A 506 -16.24 -37.92 35.30
C ILE A 506 -17.15 -39.04 35.80
N GLU A 507 -17.55 -39.94 34.90
CA GLU A 507 -18.26 -41.18 35.22
C GLU A 507 -17.27 -42.23 35.78
N LEU A 508 -17.08 -42.26 37.11
CA LEU A 508 -16.08 -43.14 37.74
C LEU A 508 -16.57 -44.58 38.02
N ILE A 509 -17.88 -44.84 37.94
CA ILE A 509 -18.51 -46.14 38.23
C ILE A 509 -19.46 -46.51 37.08
N PRO A 510 -19.20 -47.62 36.34
CA PRO A 510 -20.01 -48.02 35.17
C PRO A 510 -21.47 -48.42 35.46
N ILE A 511 -21.80 -48.66 36.74
CA ILE A 511 -23.06 -49.30 37.15
C ILE A 511 -24.21 -48.28 37.24
N ASP A 512 -23.91 -47.03 37.64
CA ASP A 512 -24.95 -46.05 37.99
C ASP A 512 -24.93 -44.76 37.14
N LYS A 513 -24.01 -44.63 36.17
CA LYS A 513 -23.78 -43.40 35.37
C LYS A 513 -23.60 -42.11 36.19
N ILE A 514 -23.21 -42.22 37.47
CA ILE A 514 -22.99 -41.06 38.34
C ILE A 514 -21.73 -40.35 37.90
N ARG A 515 -21.86 -39.10 37.43
CA ARG A 515 -20.74 -38.21 37.11
C ARG A 515 -20.33 -37.41 38.34
N ILE A 516 -19.08 -37.55 38.75
CA ILE A 516 -18.50 -36.83 39.90
C ILE A 516 -17.86 -35.54 39.39
N PRO A 517 -18.29 -34.35 39.89
CA PRO A 517 -17.69 -33.08 39.50
C PRO A 517 -16.37 -32.81 40.24
N PHE A 518 -15.38 -32.37 39.47
CA PHE A 518 -14.11 -31.85 39.92
C PHE A 518 -14.02 -30.38 39.51
N HIS A 519 -13.79 -29.50 40.48
CA HIS A 519 -13.53 -28.08 40.22
C HIS A 519 -12.03 -27.87 40.07
N VAL A 520 -11.61 -27.34 38.93
CA VAL A 520 -10.22 -27.02 38.60
C VAL A 520 -10.09 -25.51 38.63
N THR A 521 -9.28 -24.98 39.55
CA THR A 521 -9.00 -23.54 39.68
C THR A 521 -7.49 -23.28 39.70
N GLY A 522 -7.05 -22.02 39.78
CA GLY A 522 -5.62 -21.67 39.84
C GLY A 522 -5.09 -21.26 38.48
N THR A 523 -3.89 -21.68 38.11
CA THR A 523 -3.28 -21.40 36.80
C THR A 523 -3.05 -22.70 36.04
N TYR A 524 -2.85 -22.61 34.72
CA TYR A 524 -2.54 -23.78 33.88
C TYR A 524 -1.36 -24.60 34.45
N ASP A 525 -0.31 -23.92 34.88
CA ASP A 525 0.90 -24.54 35.44
C ASP A 525 0.78 -25.00 36.90
N ASN A 526 -0.25 -24.58 37.63
CA ASN A 526 -0.45 -24.96 39.02
C ASN A 526 -1.95 -25.09 39.33
N PRO A 527 -2.63 -26.08 38.74
CA PRO A 527 -4.05 -26.26 38.92
C PRO A 527 -4.34 -26.79 40.33
N LYS A 528 -5.42 -26.31 40.92
CA LYS A 528 -5.98 -26.79 42.19
C LYS A 528 -7.26 -27.53 41.90
N VAL A 529 -7.31 -28.82 42.23
CA VAL A 529 -8.46 -29.69 41.97
C VAL A 529 -9.17 -30.05 43.27
N THR A 530 -10.47 -29.74 43.36
CA THR A 530 -11.33 -30.12 44.49
C THR A 530 -12.51 -30.98 44.02
N MET A 531 -12.86 -31.99 44.80
CA MET A 531 -13.97 -32.91 44.55
C MET A 531 -15.15 -32.52 45.46
N GLY A 532 -16.38 -32.38 44.96
CA GLY A 532 -17.48 -31.94 45.85
C GLY A 532 -18.90 -31.90 45.27
N LYS A 533 -19.91 -31.92 46.16
CA LYS A 533 -21.33 -31.72 45.81
C LYS A 533 -21.71 -30.23 45.88
N GLY A 534 -22.08 -29.62 44.76
CA GLY A 534 -22.95 -28.42 44.74
C GLY A 534 -22.38 -27.17 44.06
N LYS A 535 -23.26 -26.54 43.25
CA LYS A 535 -23.30 -25.16 42.71
C LYS A 535 -21.99 -24.35 42.77
N GLY A 536 -21.52 -23.96 41.58
CA GLY A 536 -20.57 -22.87 41.45
C GLY A 536 -21.11 -21.61 42.10
N ASP A 537 -20.29 -20.97 42.93
CA ASP A 537 -20.54 -19.61 43.36
C ASP A 537 -20.27 -18.68 42.17
N ASN A 538 -21.30 -17.90 41.85
CA ASN A 538 -21.43 -16.95 40.75
C ASN A 538 -20.29 -15.92 40.66
#